data_AF-A0A7D4B6B8-F1
#
_entry.id   AF-A0A7D4B6B8-F1
#
_cell.length_a   1.000
_cell.length_b   1.000
_cell.length_c   1.000
_cell.angle_alpha   90.00
_cell.angle_beta   90.00
_cell.angle_gamma   90.00
#
_symmetry.space_group_name_H-M   'P 1'
#
loop_
_entity.id
_entity.type
_entity.pdbx_description
1 polymer ?
#
loop_
_entity_poly.entity_id
_entity_poly.type
_entity_poly.pdbx_seq_one_letter_code
_entity_poly.pdbx_strand_id
1 'polypeptide(L)'
;MKSPLPIPSKAPAGCVPFAQATPEQRAKAQRAVWEALQGKFPPIPKVTWANALQVLQPDLWGAPDSISLDARDLARVAHHLDALPAVITARARQGLPRLYFGRQPMNCPDEVLGALAELEADPRRAAPRCTSWLRDGPAPRRGRKFRLVQGPTPREQDGTDPDQARAALLARVMALDRARGEPGAA
;
A
#
# COMPACT_ATOMS: atom_id res chain seq x y z
N MET A 1 59.11 -20.35 8.84
CA MET A 1 58.25 -21.08 7.88
C MET A 1 56.82 -20.62 8.11
N LYS A 2 56.21 -19.88 7.17
CA LYS A 2 54.85 -19.33 7.28
C LYS A 2 53.92 -20.22 6.47
N SER A 3 53.04 -20.98 7.13
CA SER A 3 52.03 -21.79 6.46
C SER A 3 51.01 -20.90 5.74
N PRO A 4 50.68 -21.14 4.46
CA PRO A 4 49.63 -20.42 3.79
C PRO A 4 48.27 -20.88 4.34
N LEU A 5 47.46 -19.92 4.79
CA LEU A 5 46.06 -20.15 5.13
C LEU A 5 45.31 -20.66 3.89
N PRO A 6 44.46 -21.68 3.99
CA PRO A 6 43.65 -22.14 2.88
C PRO A 6 42.67 -21.04 2.51
N ILE A 7 42.75 -20.55 1.27
CA ILE A 7 41.77 -19.65 0.70
C ILE A 7 40.46 -20.46 0.63
N PRO A 8 39.37 -20.04 1.32
CA PRO A 8 38.10 -20.72 1.19
C PRO A 8 37.63 -20.55 -0.25
N SER A 9 37.74 -21.62 -1.03
CA SER A 9 37.21 -21.71 -2.38
C SER A 9 35.70 -21.56 -2.27
N LYS A 10 35.20 -20.36 -2.57
CA LYS A 10 33.77 -20.07 -2.65
C LYS A 10 33.24 -20.92 -3.79
N ALA A 11 32.60 -22.05 -3.47
CA ALA A 11 32.01 -22.94 -4.46
C ALA A 11 31.18 -22.12 -5.46
N PRO A 12 31.26 -22.41 -6.76
CA PRO A 12 30.48 -21.68 -7.75
C PRO A 12 28.99 -21.79 -7.37
N ALA A 13 28.34 -20.64 -7.22
CA ALA A 13 26.91 -20.58 -6.95
C ALA A 13 26.19 -21.30 -8.09
N GLY A 14 25.52 -22.42 -7.78
CA GLY A 14 24.72 -23.14 -8.75
C GLY A 14 23.44 -22.36 -9.05
N CYS A 15 23.04 -22.36 -10.32
CA CYS A 15 21.72 -21.88 -10.74
C CYS A 15 20.76 -23.08 -10.73
N VAL A 16 19.68 -22.98 -9.96
CA VAL A 16 18.65 -24.01 -9.86
C VAL A 16 17.32 -23.39 -10.29
N PRO A 17 16.69 -23.88 -11.38
CA PRO A 17 15.37 -23.40 -11.77
C PRO A 17 14.34 -23.62 -10.65
N PHE A 18 13.45 -22.65 -10.41
CA PHE A 18 12.45 -22.74 -9.32
C PHE A 18 11.64 -24.05 -9.35
N ALA A 19 11.27 -24.49 -10.54
CA ALA A 19 10.53 -25.72 -10.78
C ALA A 19 11.25 -26.97 -10.24
N GLN A 20 12.59 -26.96 -10.24
CA GLN A 20 13.44 -28.05 -9.76
C GLN A 20 13.93 -27.85 -8.32
N ALA A 21 13.72 -26.66 -7.74
CA ALA A 21 14.12 -26.35 -6.39
C ALA A 21 13.35 -27.19 -5.35
N THR A 22 14.05 -27.67 -4.32
CA THR A 22 13.42 -28.40 -3.21
C THR A 22 12.51 -27.49 -2.38
N PRO A 23 11.58 -28.04 -1.58
CA PRO A 23 10.74 -27.25 -0.69
C PRO A 23 11.54 -26.34 0.26
N GLU A 24 12.65 -26.83 0.80
CA GLU A 24 13.55 -26.05 1.67
C GLU A 24 14.19 -24.89 0.91
N GLN A 25 14.61 -25.13 -0.34
CA GLN A 25 15.20 -24.11 -1.18
C GLN A 25 14.20 -23.00 -1.51
N ARG A 26 12.96 -23.38 -1.83
CA ARG A 26 11.85 -22.43 -2.07
C ARG A 26 11.52 -21.61 -0.83
N ALA A 27 11.49 -22.24 0.35
CA ALA A 27 11.25 -21.54 1.62
C ALA A 27 12.37 -20.52 1.92
N LYS A 28 13.64 -20.87 1.68
CA LYS A 28 14.78 -19.95 1.80
C LYS A 28 14.68 -18.80 0.81
N ALA A 29 14.36 -19.07 -0.45
CA ALA A 29 14.16 -18.05 -1.48
C ALA A 29 13.03 -17.08 -1.09
N GLN A 30 11.89 -17.60 -0.61
CA GLN A 30 10.78 -16.77 -0.15
C GLN A 30 11.19 -15.84 1.00
N ARG A 31 11.96 -16.35 1.97
CA ARG A 31 12.48 -15.55 3.08
C ARG A 31 13.45 -14.47 2.58
N ALA A 32 14.38 -14.81 1.69
CA ALA A 32 15.34 -13.86 1.13
C ALA A 32 14.63 -12.72 0.36
N VAL A 33 13.62 -13.05 -0.44
CA VAL A 33 12.79 -12.07 -1.15
C VAL A 33 12.02 -11.18 -0.18
N TRP A 34 11.40 -11.77 0.85
CA TRP A 34 10.70 -11.02 1.88
C TRP A 34 11.65 -10.04 2.59
N GLU A 35 12.82 -10.50 3.05
CA GLU A 35 13.80 -9.65 3.74
C GLU A 35 14.29 -8.50 2.85
N ALA A 36 14.49 -8.77 1.54
CA ALA A 36 14.93 -7.76 0.58
C ALA A 36 13.86 -6.72 0.22
N LEU A 37 12.57 -7.07 0.29
CA LEU A 37 11.48 -6.24 -0.23
C LEU A 37 10.48 -5.75 0.83
N GLN A 38 10.44 -6.30 2.04
CA GLN A 38 9.44 -5.99 3.07
C GLN A 38 9.31 -4.49 3.38
N GLY A 39 10.39 -3.71 3.29
CA GLY A 39 10.36 -2.27 3.55
C GLY A 39 9.75 -1.42 2.41
N LYS A 40 9.50 -2.00 1.24
CA LYS A 40 9.00 -1.30 0.03
C LYS A 40 7.52 -1.58 -0.25
N PHE A 41 6.94 -2.56 0.45
CA PHE A 41 5.57 -2.99 0.25
C PHE A 41 4.76 -2.77 1.52
N PRO A 42 3.45 -2.46 1.39
CA PRO A 42 2.56 -2.51 2.53
C PRO A 42 2.52 -3.93 3.11
N PRO A 43 2.07 -4.12 4.36
CA PRO A 43 1.88 -5.45 4.94
C PRO A 43 0.93 -6.27 4.06
N ILE A 44 1.48 -7.25 3.33
CA ILE A 44 0.72 -8.20 2.51
C ILE A 44 0.91 -9.64 3.02
N PRO A 45 -0.10 -10.51 2.88
CA PRO A 45 -0.03 -11.88 3.37
C PRO A 45 1.15 -12.65 2.79
N LYS A 46 1.81 -13.49 3.61
CA LYS A 46 2.95 -14.33 3.18
C LYS A 46 2.64 -15.20 1.95
N VAL A 47 1.40 -15.68 1.83
CA VAL A 47 0.93 -16.45 0.67
C VAL A 47 1.02 -15.67 -0.65
N THR A 48 0.88 -14.34 -0.61
CA THR A 48 1.02 -13.47 -1.79
C THR A 48 2.43 -13.53 -2.36
N TRP A 49 3.45 -13.55 -1.48
CA TRP A 49 4.85 -13.67 -1.87
C TRP A 49 5.16 -15.05 -2.46
N ALA A 50 4.65 -16.11 -1.82
CA ALA A 50 4.80 -17.47 -2.33
C ALA A 50 4.16 -17.61 -3.73
N ASN A 51 2.95 -17.05 -3.92
CA ASN A 51 2.26 -17.06 -5.20
C ASN A 51 3.03 -16.29 -6.28
N ALA A 52 3.61 -15.12 -5.94
CA ALA A 52 4.42 -14.36 -6.89
C ALA A 52 5.64 -15.16 -7.38
N LEU A 53 6.33 -15.85 -6.48
CA LEU A 53 7.44 -16.75 -6.83
C LEU A 53 6.98 -17.93 -7.68
N GLN A 54 5.83 -18.54 -7.32
CA GLN A 54 5.26 -19.66 -8.06
C GLN A 54 4.82 -19.27 -9.48
N VAL A 55 4.31 -18.05 -9.68
CA VAL A 55 3.91 -17.55 -11.00
C VAL A 55 5.12 -17.19 -11.86
N LEU A 56 6.14 -16.56 -11.27
CA LEU A 56 7.28 -16.05 -12.02
C LEU A 56 8.37 -17.10 -12.28
N GLN A 57 8.41 -18.17 -11.47
CA GLN A 57 9.39 -19.25 -11.54
C GLN A 57 10.85 -18.73 -11.69
N PRO A 58 11.33 -17.83 -10.81
CA PRO A 58 12.64 -17.21 -10.97
C PRO A 58 13.78 -18.22 -10.74
N ASP A 59 14.92 -18.01 -11.37
CA ASP A 59 16.06 -18.86 -11.14
C ASP A 59 16.68 -18.59 -9.76
N LEU A 60 16.99 -19.67 -9.04
CA LEU A 60 17.56 -19.60 -7.70
C LEU A 60 19.08 -19.73 -7.79
N TRP A 61 19.78 -18.75 -7.24
CA TRP A 61 21.23 -18.68 -7.26
C TRP A 61 21.79 -18.95 -5.88
N GLY A 62 22.71 -19.91 -5.77
CA GLY A 62 23.52 -20.08 -4.58
C GLY A 62 23.85 -21.53 -4.21
N ALA A 63 24.25 -21.71 -2.96
CA ALA A 63 24.53 -23.00 -2.37
C ALA A 63 23.28 -23.52 -1.62
N PRO A 64 23.20 -24.81 -1.26
CA PRO A 64 22.09 -25.34 -0.47
C PRO A 64 21.80 -24.53 0.80
N ASP A 65 22.83 -23.90 1.39
CA ASP A 65 22.73 -23.12 2.62
C ASP A 65 22.38 -21.65 2.41
N SER A 66 22.63 -21.10 1.22
CA SER A 66 22.45 -19.68 0.89
C SER A 66 21.85 -19.58 -0.49
N ILE A 67 20.55 -19.24 -0.55
CA ILE A 67 19.80 -19.12 -1.80
C ILE A 67 19.27 -17.70 -1.92
N SER A 68 19.46 -17.13 -3.10
CA SER A 68 19.05 -15.78 -3.45
C SER A 68 18.49 -15.76 -4.86
N LEU A 69 17.75 -14.70 -5.17
CA LEU A 69 17.43 -14.36 -6.55
C LEU A 69 18.51 -13.40 -7.04
N ASP A 70 18.79 -13.43 -8.34
CA ASP A 70 19.57 -12.35 -8.94
C ASP A 70 18.78 -11.02 -8.92
N ALA A 71 19.47 -9.93 -9.23
CA ALA A 71 18.85 -8.60 -9.21
C ALA A 71 17.70 -8.45 -10.22
N ARG A 72 17.77 -9.15 -11.37
CA ARG A 72 16.76 -9.06 -12.43
C ARG A 72 15.49 -9.77 -12.00
N ASP A 73 15.59 -10.98 -11.45
CA ASP A 73 14.45 -11.74 -10.98
C ASP A 73 13.84 -11.10 -9.73
N LEU A 74 14.65 -10.53 -8.83
CA LEU A 74 14.13 -9.74 -7.71
C LEU A 74 13.32 -8.53 -8.19
N ALA A 75 13.80 -7.82 -9.23
CA ALA A 75 13.07 -6.71 -9.82
C ALA A 75 11.76 -7.16 -10.49
N ARG A 76 11.76 -8.32 -11.18
CA ARG A 76 10.54 -8.92 -11.75
C ARG A 76 9.51 -9.25 -10.67
N VAL A 77 9.95 -9.81 -9.54
CA VAL A 77 9.08 -10.10 -8.40
C VAL A 77 8.49 -8.82 -7.82
N ALA A 78 9.31 -7.79 -7.59
CA ALA A 78 8.83 -6.49 -7.11
C ALA A 78 7.79 -5.88 -8.05
N HIS A 79 8.07 -5.85 -9.36
CA HIS A 79 7.14 -5.34 -10.36
C HIS A 79 5.82 -6.10 -10.39
N HIS A 80 5.88 -7.44 -10.31
CA HIS A 80 4.68 -8.26 -10.25
C HIS A 80 3.84 -7.96 -8.99
N LEU A 81 4.48 -7.84 -7.82
CA LEU A 81 3.80 -7.48 -6.58
C LEU A 81 3.16 -6.09 -6.67
N ASP A 82 3.84 -5.12 -7.28
CA ASP A 82 3.30 -3.76 -7.48
C ASP A 82 2.01 -3.75 -8.31
N ALA A 83 1.90 -4.66 -9.27
CA ALA A 83 0.73 -4.81 -10.12
C ALA A 83 -0.44 -5.54 -9.45
N LEU A 84 -0.24 -6.16 -8.26
CA LEU A 84 -1.30 -6.91 -7.61
C LEU A 84 -2.40 -5.99 -7.05
N PRO A 85 -3.70 -6.29 -7.31
CA PRO A 85 -4.81 -5.52 -6.76
C PRO A 85 -4.76 -5.37 -5.23
N ALA A 86 -4.29 -6.39 -4.52
CA ALA A 86 -4.12 -6.35 -3.08
C ALA A 86 -3.09 -5.30 -2.62
N VAL A 87 -1.95 -5.17 -3.33
CA VAL A 87 -0.91 -4.17 -3.04
C VAL A 87 -1.40 -2.78 -3.40
N ILE A 88 -2.04 -2.61 -4.55
CA ILE A 88 -2.64 -1.33 -4.98
C ILE A 88 -3.66 -0.85 -3.95
N THR A 89 -4.56 -1.74 -3.51
CA THR A 89 -5.58 -1.44 -2.49
C THR A 89 -4.94 -1.13 -1.14
N ALA A 90 -3.93 -1.89 -0.72
CA ALA A 90 -3.24 -1.66 0.54
C ALA A 90 -2.49 -0.32 0.54
N ARG A 91 -1.85 0.06 -0.57
CA ARG A 91 -1.24 1.39 -0.73
C ARG A 91 -2.27 2.50 -0.72
N ALA A 92 -3.39 2.32 -1.41
CA ALA A 92 -4.49 3.28 -1.39
C ALA A 92 -5.05 3.46 0.03
N ARG A 93 -5.08 2.38 0.84
CA ARG A 93 -5.48 2.43 2.25
C ARG A 93 -4.48 3.15 3.14
N GLN A 94 -3.19 2.97 2.90
CA GLN A 94 -2.15 3.73 3.62
C GLN A 94 -2.14 5.21 3.21
N GLY A 95 -2.56 5.53 1.99
CA GLY A 95 -2.76 6.90 1.49
C GLY A 95 -4.17 7.48 1.70
N LEU A 96 -5.05 6.81 2.48
CA LEU A 96 -6.46 7.19 2.65
C LEU A 96 -6.73 8.62 3.13
N PRO A 97 -5.83 9.34 3.84
CA PRO A 97 -6.08 10.76 4.10
C PRO A 97 -6.17 11.59 2.81
N ARG A 98 -5.51 11.17 1.71
CA ARG A 98 -5.32 12.00 0.50
C ARG A 98 -6.23 11.64 -0.67
N LEU A 99 -6.61 10.36 -0.83
CA LEU A 99 -7.37 9.92 -2.00
C LEU A 99 -8.88 10.13 -1.89
N TYR A 100 -9.43 10.21 -0.68
CA TYR A 100 -10.87 10.42 -0.50
C TYR A 100 -11.34 11.79 -1.00
N PHE A 101 -10.47 12.79 -1.00
CA PHE A 101 -10.79 14.15 -1.43
C PHE A 101 -10.56 14.40 -2.93
N GLY A 102 -9.83 13.52 -3.63
CA GLY A 102 -9.37 13.78 -4.99
C GLY A 102 -10.35 13.38 -6.10
N ARG A 103 -11.10 12.28 -5.94
CA ARG A 103 -11.71 11.57 -7.08
C ARG A 103 -13.21 11.32 -7.06
N GLN A 104 -13.97 11.72 -6.04
CA GLN A 104 -15.44 11.67 -6.12
C GLN A 104 -16.05 13.03 -5.80
N PRO A 105 -16.95 13.55 -6.65
CA PRO A 105 -17.83 14.64 -6.26
C PRO A 105 -18.74 14.14 -5.14
N MET A 106 -18.31 14.44 -3.91
CA MET A 106 -19.09 14.91 -2.77
C MET A 106 -20.60 14.65 -2.82
N ASN A 107 -21.02 13.45 -2.44
CA ASN A 107 -21.99 13.38 -1.35
C ASN A 107 -21.15 13.40 -0.09
N CYS A 108 -20.68 14.56 0.37
CA CYS A 108 -20.08 14.65 1.69
C CYS A 108 -21.23 14.73 2.68
N PRO A 109 -21.54 13.64 3.39
CA PRO A 109 -22.56 13.71 4.42
C PRO A 109 -22.03 14.63 5.55
N ASP A 110 -22.91 15.32 6.27
CA ASP A 110 -22.56 16.30 7.33
C ASP A 110 -21.50 15.79 8.32
N GLU A 111 -21.43 14.47 8.48
CA GLU A 111 -20.45 13.75 9.27
C GLU A 111 -19.00 14.00 8.80
N VAL A 112 -18.74 14.15 7.50
CA VAL A 112 -17.39 14.47 6.95
C VAL A 112 -17.02 15.93 7.22
N LEU A 113 -17.96 16.86 7.04
CA LEU A 113 -17.74 18.27 7.33
C LEU A 113 -17.52 18.48 8.84
N GLY A 114 -18.26 17.77 9.68
CA GLY A 114 -18.07 17.78 11.13
C GLY A 114 -16.72 17.19 11.56
N ALA A 115 -16.29 16.09 10.93
CA ALA A 115 -14.99 15.49 11.24
C ALA A 115 -13.81 16.37 10.76
N LEU A 116 -13.96 17.06 9.62
CA LEU A 116 -13.00 18.05 9.16
C LEU A 116 -12.90 19.23 10.13
N ALA A 117 -14.03 19.75 10.61
CA ALA A 117 -14.05 20.82 11.61
C ALA A 117 -13.40 20.40 12.94
N GLU A 118 -13.57 19.14 13.38
CA GLU A 118 -12.88 18.60 14.56
C GLU A 118 -11.36 18.56 14.35
N LEU A 119 -10.89 18.19 13.16
CA LEU A 119 -9.47 18.17 12.82
C LEU A 119 -8.87 19.57 12.67
N GLU A 120 -9.63 20.52 12.16
CA GLU A 120 -9.20 21.92 12.09
C GLU A 120 -9.07 22.56 13.47
N ALA A 121 -9.94 22.18 14.41
CA ALA A 121 -9.88 22.65 15.80
C ALA A 121 -8.67 22.09 16.58
N ASP A 122 -8.26 20.85 16.29
CA ASP A 122 -7.04 20.25 16.85
C ASP A 122 -6.32 19.36 15.80
N PRO A 123 -5.39 19.94 15.02
CA PRO A 123 -4.72 19.22 13.94
C PRO A 123 -3.94 17.99 14.38
N ARG A 124 -3.50 17.94 15.65
CA ARG A 124 -2.66 16.86 16.19
C ARG A 124 -3.48 15.73 16.80
N ARG A 125 -4.77 15.94 17.05
CA ARG A 125 -5.66 14.91 17.58
C ARG A 125 -6.18 14.03 16.44
N ALA A 126 -6.16 12.72 16.65
CA ALA A 126 -6.92 11.81 15.81
C ALA A 126 -8.41 12.13 16.03
N ALA A 127 -9.09 12.76 15.05
CA ALA A 127 -10.53 13.00 15.16
C ALA A 127 -11.25 11.67 15.37
N PRO A 128 -11.94 11.47 16.51
CA PRO A 128 -12.62 10.22 16.80
C PRO A 128 -13.61 9.82 15.70
N ARG A 129 -14.28 10.83 15.10
CA ARG A 129 -15.19 10.66 13.96
C ARG A 129 -14.49 10.23 12.68
N CYS A 130 -13.27 10.72 12.41
CA CYS A 130 -12.47 10.23 11.30
C CYS A 130 -12.02 8.80 11.53
N THR A 131 -11.62 8.43 12.75
CA THR A 131 -11.15 7.06 13.04
C THR A 131 -12.24 6.01 12.96
N SER A 132 -13.47 6.28 13.40
CA SER A 132 -14.59 5.32 13.24
C SER A 132 -14.99 5.19 11.77
N TRP A 133 -15.06 6.29 11.04
CA TRP A 133 -15.42 6.26 9.62
C TRP A 133 -14.34 5.66 8.71
N LEU A 134 -13.05 5.90 8.99
CA LEU A 134 -11.93 5.28 8.29
C LEU A 134 -11.82 3.78 8.58
N ARG A 135 -12.20 3.36 9.79
CA ARG A 135 -12.17 1.95 10.22
C ARG A 135 -13.37 1.17 9.69
N ASP A 136 -14.56 1.74 9.75
CA ASP A 136 -15.83 1.03 9.52
C ASP A 136 -16.51 1.40 8.18
N GLY A 137 -15.96 2.39 7.45
CA GLY A 137 -16.63 3.01 6.31
C GLY A 137 -17.83 3.87 6.73
N PRO A 138 -18.53 4.54 5.79
CA PRO A 138 -19.82 5.12 6.10
C PRO A 138 -20.76 4.00 6.55
N ALA A 139 -21.14 4.01 7.82
CA ALA A 139 -22.12 3.07 8.33
C ALA A 139 -23.39 3.17 7.45
N PRO A 140 -23.92 2.06 6.91
CA PRO A 140 -25.18 2.11 6.21
C PRO A 140 -26.23 2.63 7.20
N ARG A 141 -26.82 3.80 6.93
CA ARG A 141 -28.01 4.26 7.65
C ARG A 141 -29.01 3.10 7.59
N ARG A 142 -29.35 2.54 8.76
CA ARG A 142 -30.21 1.36 8.91
C ARG A 142 -31.38 1.43 7.92
N GLY A 143 -31.43 0.49 6.98
CA GLY A 143 -32.58 0.29 6.10
C GLY A 143 -32.45 0.74 4.64
N ARG A 144 -31.37 1.41 4.21
CA ARG A 144 -31.16 1.69 2.77
C ARG A 144 -29.95 0.92 2.24
N LYS A 145 -30.23 -0.08 1.40
CA LYS A 145 -29.23 -0.66 0.50
C LYS A 145 -28.66 0.49 -0.33
N PHE A 146 -27.42 0.89 -0.10
CA PHE A 146 -26.69 1.74 -1.03
C PHE A 146 -26.49 0.93 -2.31
N ARG A 147 -27.47 0.96 -3.22
CA ARG A 147 -27.10 0.90 -4.63
C ARG A 147 -26.27 2.16 -4.86
N LEU A 148 -25.09 2.03 -5.46
CA LEU A 148 -24.51 3.12 -6.24
C LEU A 148 -25.52 3.42 -7.37
N VAL A 149 -26.60 4.11 -7.03
CA VAL A 149 -27.40 4.81 -8.01
C VAL A 149 -26.50 5.96 -8.42
N GLN A 150 -26.21 6.07 -9.72
CA GLN A 150 -25.78 7.33 -10.30
C GLN A 150 -26.88 8.35 -9.99
N GLY A 151 -26.79 8.96 -8.82
CA GLY A 151 -27.64 10.08 -8.46
C GLY A 151 -27.33 11.25 -9.38
N PRO A 152 -28.28 12.17 -9.60
CA PRO A 152 -27.96 13.42 -10.27
C PRO A 152 -26.76 14.06 -9.59
N THR A 153 -25.91 14.71 -10.40
CA THR A 153 -24.71 15.45 -9.99
C THR A 153 -24.99 16.17 -8.68
N PRO A 154 -24.15 15.98 -7.62
CA PRO A 154 -24.42 16.57 -6.33
C PRO A 154 -24.42 18.09 -6.48
N ARG A 155 -25.56 18.70 -6.17
CA ARG A 155 -25.62 20.11 -5.78
C ARG A 155 -25.59 20.11 -4.27
N GLU A 156 -24.73 20.94 -3.67
CA GLU A 156 -24.90 21.28 -2.27
C GLU A 156 -26.30 21.90 -2.10
N GLN A 157 -27.02 21.52 -1.04
CA GLN A 157 -28.43 21.93 -0.83
C GLN A 157 -28.60 23.46 -0.70
N ASP A 158 -27.48 24.18 -0.54
CA ASP A 158 -27.37 25.64 -0.46
C ASP A 158 -27.22 26.33 -1.82
N GLY A 159 -27.07 25.57 -2.92
CA GLY A 159 -26.89 26.10 -4.27
C GLY A 159 -25.44 26.47 -4.63
N THR A 160 -24.47 26.09 -3.80
CA THR A 160 -23.04 26.32 -4.09
C THR A 160 -22.60 25.55 -5.33
N ASP A 161 -21.81 26.21 -6.18
CA ASP A 161 -21.23 25.59 -7.37
C ASP A 161 -20.32 24.40 -6.98
N PRO A 162 -20.50 23.22 -7.58
CA PRO A 162 -19.75 22.01 -7.20
C PRO A 162 -18.22 22.16 -7.32
N ASP A 163 -17.73 22.92 -8.29
CA ASP A 163 -16.30 23.15 -8.46
C ASP A 163 -15.76 24.10 -7.39
N GLN A 164 -16.56 25.11 -7.00
CA GLN A 164 -16.24 26.01 -5.89
C GLN A 164 -16.22 25.27 -4.54
N ALA A 165 -17.22 24.43 -4.26
CA ALA A 165 -17.27 23.59 -3.05
C ALA A 165 -16.06 22.65 -2.97
N ARG A 166 -15.70 22.03 -4.11
CA ARG A 166 -14.52 21.18 -4.22
C ARG A 166 -13.22 21.96 -3.96
N ALA A 167 -13.07 23.14 -4.55
CA ALA A 167 -11.91 23.99 -4.35
C ALA A 167 -11.76 24.40 -2.86
N ALA A 168 -12.87 24.77 -2.22
CA ALA A 168 -12.90 25.13 -0.80
C ALA A 168 -12.49 23.95 0.12
N LEU A 169 -12.99 22.75 -0.15
CA LEU A 169 -12.62 21.56 0.60
C LEU A 169 -11.13 21.22 0.46
N LEU A 170 -10.60 21.24 -0.77
CA LEU A 170 -9.19 20.98 -1.02
C LEU A 170 -8.30 22.01 -0.31
N ALA A 171 -8.68 23.28 -0.32
CA ALA A 171 -7.95 24.33 0.40
C ALA A 171 -7.89 24.07 1.91
N ARG A 172 -9.00 23.59 2.50
CA ARG A 172 -9.07 23.22 3.93
C ARG A 172 -8.17 22.02 4.27
N VAL A 173 -8.18 20.98 3.44
CA VAL A 173 -7.29 19.81 3.60
C VAL A 173 -5.81 20.23 3.50
N MET A 174 -5.46 21.06 2.52
CA MET A 174 -4.09 21.60 2.39
C MET A 174 -3.67 22.48 3.56
N ALA A 175 -4.60 23.20 4.19
CA ALA A 175 -4.31 23.98 5.41
C ALA A 175 -4.05 23.06 6.60
N LEU A 176 -4.81 21.98 6.73
CA LEU A 176 -4.64 20.97 7.78
C LEU A 176 -3.29 20.24 7.67
N ASP A 177 -2.89 19.84 6.45
CA ASP A 177 -1.60 19.19 6.20
C ASP A 177 -0.43 20.11 6.60
N ARG A 178 -0.53 21.41 6.26
CA ARG A 178 0.44 22.43 6.70
C ARG A 178 0.49 22.56 8.22
N ALA A 179 -0.67 22.57 8.89
CA ALA A 179 -0.75 22.64 10.35
C ALA A 179 -0.15 21.41 11.05
N ARG A 180 -0.09 20.26 10.37
CA ARG A 180 0.54 19.02 10.84
C ARG A 180 2.03 18.93 10.55
N GLY A 181 2.58 19.85 9.76
CA GLY A 181 3.97 19.77 9.30
C GLY A 181 4.19 18.68 8.26
N GLU A 182 3.12 18.19 7.61
CA GLU A 182 3.28 17.29 6.47
C GLU A 182 3.69 18.10 5.25
N PRO A 183 4.63 17.60 4.41
CA PRO A 183 4.98 18.25 3.16
C PRO A 183 3.73 18.25 2.27
N GLY A 184 3.15 19.44 2.10
CA GLY A 184 2.12 19.69 1.12
C GLY A 184 2.68 19.36 -0.26
N ALA A 185 2.10 18.38 -0.94
CA ALA A 185 2.41 18.15 -2.34
C ALA A 185 1.91 19.38 -3.11
N ALA A 186 2.85 20.15 -3.67
CA ALA A 186 2.57 21.14 -4.68
C ALA A 186 2.03 20.47 -5.96
#